data_AF-A0A6B3FPP6-F1
#
_entry.id   AF-A0A6B3FPP6-F1
#
_cell.length_a   1.000
_cell.length_b   1.000
_cell.length_c   1.000
_cell.angle_alpha   90.00
_cell.angle_beta   90.00
_cell.angle_gamma   90.00
#
_symmetry.space_group_name_H-M   'P 1'
#
loop_
_entity.id
_entity.type
_entity.pdbx_description
1 polymer ?
#
loop_
_entity_poly.entity_id
_entity_poly.type
_entity_poly.pdbx_seq_one_letter_code
_entity_poly.pdbx_strand_id
1 'polypeptide(L)'
;QIEAKYSRSRLRGNEILVGCVGSIGSVALVGKSDVGSNIARAVARIPISDVPLREYLAEHLRSASVQQYFRDELRTVAQPTLNIKQLSETVVMVPPVKVQVDFGT
;
A
#
# COMPACT_ATOMS: atom_id res chain seq x y z
N GLN A 1 -25.40 3.26 18.68
CA GLN A 1 -24.09 2.94 19.29
C GLN A 1 -23.35 1.98 18.34
N ILE A 2 -22.57 2.46 17.35
CA ILE A 2 -21.70 1.63 16.46
C ILE A 2 -20.66 2.50 15.68
N GLU A 3 -20.83 3.82 15.54
CA GLU A 3 -19.96 4.64 14.65
C GLU A 3 -18.53 4.92 15.15
N ALA A 4 -18.19 4.66 16.42
CA ALA A 4 -16.88 5.02 16.96
C ALA A 4 -15.72 4.10 16.51
N LYS A 5 -16.01 2.89 15.97
CA LYS A 5 -14.96 1.91 15.61
C LYS A 5 -14.44 2.05 14.17
N TYR A 6 -15.11 2.79 13.28
CA TYR A 6 -14.72 2.94 11.88
C TYR A 6 -14.02 4.28 11.56
N SER A 7 -13.81 5.15 12.55
CA SER A 7 -13.10 6.43 12.37
C SER A 7 -11.64 6.28 11.91
N ARG A 8 -10.99 5.14 12.22
CA ARG A 8 -9.56 4.92 11.94
C ARG A 8 -9.25 4.51 10.50
N SER A 9 -10.26 4.07 9.75
CA SER A 9 -10.14 3.54 8.38
C SER A 9 -10.49 4.55 7.29
N ARG A 10 -10.86 5.78 7.65
CA ARG A 10 -11.14 6.83 6.67
C ARG A 10 -9.86 7.30 5.98
N LEU A 11 -9.95 7.41 4.66
CA LEU A 11 -8.88 7.92 3.82
C LEU A 11 -8.72 9.42 3.96
N ARG A 12 -7.46 9.87 3.95
CA ARG A 12 -7.07 11.28 4.08
C ARG A 12 -6.47 11.86 2.80
N GLY A 13 -6.14 11.01 1.82
CA GLY A 13 -5.63 11.45 0.51
C GLY A 13 -4.12 11.36 0.37
N ASN A 14 -3.44 10.83 1.39
CA ASN A 14 -1.98 10.70 1.43
C ASN A 14 -1.55 9.24 1.63
N GLU A 15 -2.43 8.30 1.32
CA GLU A 15 -2.17 6.89 1.56
C GLU A 15 -1.95 6.11 0.26
N ILE A 16 -1.23 5.00 0.39
CA ILE A 16 -1.13 3.93 -0.61
C ILE A 16 -2.02 2.79 -0.14
N LEU A 17 -2.81 2.24 -1.04
CA LEU A 17 -3.65 1.06 -0.82
C LEU A 17 -3.01 -0.16 -1.47
N VAL A 18 -2.90 -1.24 -0.72
CA VAL A 18 -2.38 -2.52 -1.20
C VAL A 18 -3.42 -3.62 -1.00
N GLY A 19 -3.76 -4.33 -2.07
CA GLY A 19 -4.67 -5.47 -2.01
C GLY A 19 -4.06 -6.64 -1.26
N CYS A 20 -4.77 -7.16 -0.26
CA CYS A 20 -4.32 -8.27 0.59
C CYS A 20 -5.04 -9.59 0.32
N VAL A 21 -6.25 -9.56 -0.27
CA VAL A 21 -7.05 -10.75 -0.60
C VAL A 21 -7.76 -10.53 -1.94
N GLY A 22 -7.81 -11.56 -2.79
CA GLY A 22 -8.49 -11.53 -4.11
C GLY A 22 -7.71 -10.78 -5.20
N SER A 23 -7.20 -9.60 -4.90
CA SER A 23 -6.34 -8.78 -5.77
C SER A 23 -4.98 -8.52 -5.13
N ILE A 24 -4.32 -9.60 -4.71
CA ILE A 24 -3.11 -9.51 -3.88
C ILE A 24 -1.98 -8.79 -4.64
N GLY A 25 -1.36 -7.80 -3.97
CA GLY A 25 -0.29 -7.01 -4.56
C GLY A 25 -0.77 -5.87 -5.46
N SER A 26 -2.08 -5.71 -5.68
CA SER A 26 -2.62 -4.54 -6.38
C SER A 26 -2.32 -3.27 -5.59
N VAL A 27 -1.79 -2.23 -6.25
CA VAL A 27 -1.37 -0.98 -5.61
C VAL A 27 -2.14 0.20 -6.20
N ALA A 28 -2.79 0.99 -5.34
CA ALA A 28 -3.49 2.22 -5.72
C ALA A 28 -3.06 3.40 -4.85
N LEU A 29 -2.94 4.58 -5.45
CA LEU A 29 -2.75 5.83 -4.74
C LEU A 29 -4.11 6.43 -4.41
N VAL A 30 -4.30 6.84 -3.15
CA VAL A 30 -5.53 7.54 -2.77
C VAL A 30 -5.52 8.94 -3.40
N GLY A 31 -6.55 9.23 -4.19
CA GLY A 31 -6.77 10.55 -4.79
C GLY A 31 -7.62 11.46 -3.90
N LYS A 32 -7.75 12.73 -4.31
CA LYS A 32 -8.62 13.71 -3.61
C LYS A 32 -10.09 13.29 -3.62
N SER A 33 -10.53 12.57 -4.66
CA SER A 33 -11.88 12.03 -4.81
C SER A 33 -12.21 10.91 -3.82
N ASP A 34 -11.19 10.25 -3.27
CA ASP A 34 -11.36 9.07 -2.41
C ASP A 34 -11.34 9.43 -0.90
N VAL A 35 -11.06 10.70 -0.58
CA VAL A 35 -10.98 11.20 0.79
C VAL A 35 -12.33 11.04 1.50
N GLY A 36 -12.30 10.53 2.73
CA GLY A 36 -13.50 10.26 3.52
C GLY A 36 -14.17 8.91 3.24
N SER A 37 -13.75 8.20 2.19
CA SER A 37 -14.17 6.83 1.93
C SER A 37 -13.60 5.83 2.94
N ASN A 38 -14.30 4.73 3.12
CA ASN A 38 -13.84 3.60 3.94
C ASN A 38 -13.02 2.63 3.11
N ILE A 39 -11.94 2.11 3.68
CA ILE A 39 -11.17 1.01 3.08
C ILE A 39 -11.85 -0.34 3.34
N ALA A 40 -11.79 -1.22 2.36
CA ALA A 40 -12.20 -2.61 2.52
C ALA A 40 -11.24 -3.35 3.47
N ARG A 41 -11.76 -4.35 4.21
CA ARG A 41 -10.96 -5.15 5.17
C ARG A 41 -9.82 -5.93 4.50
N ALA A 42 -9.99 -6.26 3.22
CA ALA A 42 -9.00 -6.97 2.40
C ALA A 42 -7.93 -6.05 1.78
N VAL A 43 -7.82 -4.79 2.25
CA VAL A 43 -6.88 -3.79 1.73
C VAL A 43 -6.05 -3.23 2.88
N ALA A 44 -4.74 -3.26 2.73
CA ALA A 44 -3.83 -2.57 3.62
C ALA A 44 -3.68 -1.10 3.23
N ARG A 45 -3.55 -0.23 4.23
CA ARG A 45 -3.34 1.21 4.07
C ARG A 45 -1.98 1.60 4.61
N ILE A 46 -1.18 2.25 3.77
CA ILE A 46 0.14 2.78 4.11
C ILE A 46 0.08 4.32 4.04
N PRO A 47 0.03 5.03 5.17
CA PRO A 47 0.01 6.50 5.17
C PRO A 47 1.42 7.05 4.91
N ILE A 48 1.57 7.90 3.87
CA ILE A 48 2.83 8.53 3.49
C ILE A 48 2.59 10.04 3.30
N SER A 49 3.18 10.86 4.17
CA SER A 49 3.00 12.32 4.13
C SER A 49 3.77 13.01 3.00
N ASP A 50 4.85 12.39 2.52
CA ASP A 50 5.72 12.92 1.47
C ASP A 50 5.23 12.43 0.09
N VAL A 51 4.85 13.37 -0.79
CA VAL A 51 4.23 13.05 -2.09
C VAL A 51 5.20 12.36 -3.04
N PRO A 52 6.42 12.89 -3.31
CA PRO A 52 7.45 12.18 -4.08
C PRO A 52 7.74 10.77 -3.55
N LEU A 53 7.88 10.63 -2.22
CA LEU A 53 8.12 9.32 -1.62
C LEU A 53 6.94 8.38 -1.84
N ARG A 54 5.71 8.88 -1.73
CA ARG A 54 4.48 8.09 -1.92
C ARG A 54 4.40 7.52 -3.32
N GLU A 55 4.70 8.31 -4.34
CA GLU A 55 4.68 7.87 -5.74
C GLU A 55 5.79 6.86 -6.01
N TYR A 56 7.01 7.15 -5.53
CA TYR A 56 8.12 6.22 -5.62
C TYR A 56 7.80 4.87 -4.96
N LEU A 57 7.25 4.88 -3.74
CA LEU A 57 6.88 3.66 -3.02
C LEU A 57 5.78 2.88 -3.74
N ALA A 58 4.80 3.57 -4.33
CA ALA A 58 3.75 2.90 -5.09
C ALA A 58 4.30 2.18 -6.32
N GLU A 59 5.20 2.81 -7.07
CA GLU A 59 5.88 2.18 -8.20
C GLU A 59 6.83 1.07 -7.76
N HIS A 60 7.55 1.25 -6.65
CA HIS A 60 8.38 0.21 -6.07
C HIS A 60 7.57 -1.03 -5.69
N LEU A 61 6.40 -0.84 -5.04
CA LEU A 61 5.49 -1.94 -4.71
C LEU A 61 4.94 -2.63 -5.96
N ARG A 62 4.76 -1.93 -7.08
CA ARG A 62 4.34 -2.50 -8.38
C ARG A 62 5.45 -3.24 -9.11
N SER A 63 6.72 -3.01 -8.74
CA SER A 63 7.87 -3.61 -9.42
C SER A 63 7.82 -5.14 -9.39
N ALA A 64 8.39 -5.75 -10.43
CA ALA A 64 8.37 -7.21 -10.59
C ALA A 64 9.03 -7.95 -9.42
N SER A 65 10.07 -7.37 -8.81
CA SER A 65 10.76 -7.95 -7.65
C SER A 65 9.87 -8.01 -6.42
N VAL A 66 9.18 -6.91 -6.08
CA VAL A 66 8.27 -6.88 -4.92
C VAL A 66 7.05 -7.76 -5.15
N GLN A 67 6.49 -7.71 -6.36
CA GLN A 67 5.37 -8.60 -6.72
C GLN A 67 5.78 -10.08 -6.67
N GLN A 68 7.03 -10.40 -7.02
CA GLN A 68 7.56 -11.76 -6.90
C GLN A 68 7.71 -12.16 -5.43
N TYR A 69 8.24 -11.28 -4.58
CA TYR A 69 8.31 -11.48 -3.15
C TYR A 69 6.92 -11.78 -2.55
N PHE A 70 5.90 -10.99 -2.90
CA PHE A 70 4.52 -11.27 -2.46
C PHE A 70 4.03 -12.64 -2.95
N ARG A 71 4.29 -13.02 -4.19
CA ARG A 71 3.91 -14.34 -4.72
C ARG A 71 4.60 -15.49 -3.99
N ASP A 72 5.89 -15.36 -3.71
CA ASP A 72 6.66 -16.41 -3.04
C ASP A 72 6.18 -16.60 -1.60
N GLU A 73 5.91 -15.51 -0.88
CA GLU A 73 5.28 -15.56 0.45
C GLU A 73 3.92 -16.26 0.42
N LEU A 74 3.07 -15.96 -0.57
CA LEU A 74 1.75 -16.59 -0.71
C LEU A 74 1.82 -18.09 -0.98
N ARG A 75 2.84 -18.58 -1.70
CA ARG A 75 3.02 -20.02 -1.97
C ARG A 75 3.30 -20.83 -0.71
N THR A 76 3.80 -20.19 0.35
CA THR A 76 4.14 -20.87 1.60
C THR A 76 2.95 -21.01 2.55
N VAL A 77 1.80 -20.39 2.25
CA VAL A 77 0.62 -20.37 3.12
C VAL A 77 -0.59 -21.05 2.46
N ALA A 78 -1.34 -21.84 3.23
CA ALA A 78 -2.48 -22.63 2.73
C ALA A 78 -3.69 -21.79 2.29
N GLN A 79 -3.79 -20.54 2.74
CA GLN A 79 -4.77 -19.56 2.28
C GLN A 79 -4.02 -18.30 1.81
N PRO A 80 -4.02 -17.97 0.51
CA PRO A 80 -3.27 -16.84 -0.02
C PRO A 80 -3.87 -15.54 0.51
N THR A 81 -3.19 -14.95 1.50
CA THR A 81 -3.53 -13.66 2.12
C THR A 81 -2.22 -12.94 2.38
N LEU A 82 -2.09 -11.70 1.91
CA LEU A 82 -0.96 -10.85 2.28
C LEU A 82 -1.24 -10.25 3.66
N ASN A 83 -0.51 -10.69 4.68
CA ASN A 83 -0.66 -10.17 6.02
C ASN A 83 -0.04 -8.76 6.10
N ILE A 84 -0.62 -7.88 6.92
CA ILE A 84 -0.08 -6.54 7.21
C ILE A 84 1.37 -6.64 7.70
N LYS A 85 1.70 -7.70 8.46
CA LYS A 85 3.08 -7.96 8.92
C LYS A 85 4.05 -8.12 7.74
N GLN A 86 3.70 -8.94 6.74
CA GLN A 86 4.54 -9.17 5.55
C GLN A 86 4.68 -7.88 4.72
N LEU A 87 3.62 -7.07 4.64
CA LEU A 87 3.69 -5.77 4.00
C LEU A 87 4.63 -4.81 4.75
N SER A 88 4.61 -4.82 6.09
CA SER A 88 5.52 -3.99 6.90
C SER A 88 6.97 -4.46 6.88
N GLU A 89 7.22 -5.74 6.58
CA GLU A 89 8.56 -6.35 6.46
C GLU A 89 9.12 -6.23 5.03
N THR A 90 8.35 -5.67 4.08
CA THR A 90 8.82 -5.42 2.72
C THR A 90 9.98 -4.43 2.77
N VAL A 91 11.17 -4.88 2.39
CA VAL A 91 12.36 -4.04 2.36
C VAL A 91 12.26 -3.08 1.18
N VAL A 92 12.18 -1.78 1.50
CA VAL A 92 12.18 -0.73 0.49
C VAL A 92 13.49 0.04 0.57
N MET A 93 14.23 0.11 -0.54
CA MET A 93 15.34 1.04 -0.66
C MET A 93 14.77 2.44 -0.89
N VAL A 94 14.92 3.34 0.07
CA VAL A 94 14.52 4.74 -0.07
C VAL A 94 15.70 5.51 -0.68
N PRO A 95 15.61 5.97 -1.95
CA PRO A 95 16.69 6.72 -2.57
C PRO A 95 16.75 8.14 -1.98
N PRO A 96 17.86 8.88 -2.18
CA PRO A 96 17.96 10.28 -1.77
C PRO A 96 16.83 11.11 -2.39
N VAL A 97 16.32 12.11 -1.67
CA VAL A 97 15.16 12.96 -2.07
C VAL A 97 15.27 13.44 -3.52
N LYS A 98 16.48 13.80 -3.98
CA LYS A 98 16.73 14.27 -5.35
C LYS A 98 16.30 13.27 -6.44
N VAL A 99 16.39 11.97 -6.19
CA VAL A 99 16.01 10.91 -7.13
C VAL A 99 14.52 10.58 -7.03
N GLN A 100 13.89 10.82 -5.88
CA GLN A 100 12.44 10.60 -5.71
C GLN A 100 11.61 11.57 -6.56
N VAL A 101 12.09 12.82 -6.73
CA VAL A 101 11.41 13.84 -7.54
C VAL A 101 11.49 13.53 -9.04
N ASP A 102 12.55 12.85 -9.49
CA ASP A 102 12.81 12.54 -10.90
C ASP A 102 11.88 11.43 -11.44
N PHE A 103 11.30 10.60 -10.56
CA PHE A 103 10.30 9.59 -10.93
C PHE A 103 8.89 10.18 -11.14
N GLY A 104 8.64 11.40 -10.65
CA GLY A 104 7.32 12.06 -10.70
C GLY A 104 7.17 13.11 -11.82
N THR A 105 8.13 13.21 -12.74
CA THR A 105 8.07 14.09 -13.93
C THR A 105 7.96 13.26 -15.20
#